data_AF-A0A7X3NPV5-F1
#
_entry.id   AF-A0A7X3NPV5-F1
#
_cell.length_a   1.000
_cell.length_b   1.000
_cell.length_c   1.000
_cell.angle_alpha   90.00
_cell.angle_beta   90.00
_cell.angle_gamma   90.00
#
_symmetry.space_group_name_H-M   'P 1'
#
loop_
_entity.id
_entity.type
_entity.pdbx_description
1 polymer ?
#
loop_
_entity_poly.entity_id
_entity_poly.type
_entity_poly.pdbx_seq_one_letter_code
_entity_poly.pdbx_strand_id
1 'polypeptide(L)'
;MTGVSKSIDGGNSWQTLSLNAGELTLKPAEDEAPPNLLIAPKLLISNGVLYGITPDLGEKDKWRILRLSAGGNVLVPIQGVPAFPEDIAIETQENESRIASKQAITDDSAKDREKPDDSIDIAQQTDENQRDPYPDGFAVSGDTFYVEYQQRLFRWTRGDPKWTDTGLRDVTQPLDNPFDSGFKIAVSEETVYVGKRDGHLLRSPDGGNTWKDLTPNLPFRFDRFNQIVIADSTVYVATDAGVLTSADGEHWRAITDKEGAHGIIDRIAVADAAIYGAGDEGVYQLDNRSRWEQILPEVPDRVISFVINNDQLYIATEQRGMFHISLENEND
;
A
#
# COMPACT_ATOMS: atom_id res chain seq x y z
N MET A 1 -17.76 -6.28 12.13
CA MET A 1 -17.14 -5.33 13.09
C MET A 1 -15.80 -4.94 12.52
N THR A 2 -15.66 -3.70 12.04
CA THR A 2 -14.39 -3.14 11.59
C THR A 2 -13.63 -2.66 12.83
N GLY A 3 -12.44 -3.20 13.06
CA GLY A 3 -11.61 -2.89 14.21
C GLY A 3 -10.24 -3.52 14.04
N VAL A 4 -9.20 -2.87 14.56
CA VAL A 4 -7.85 -3.44 14.56
C VAL A 4 -7.76 -4.47 15.67
N SER A 5 -7.43 -5.71 15.32
CA SER A 5 -7.22 -6.79 16.29
C SER A 5 -5.73 -7.01 16.54
N LYS A 6 -5.37 -7.30 17.79
CA LYS A 6 -4.02 -7.61 18.22
C LYS A 6 -3.98 -9.03 18.76
N SER A 7 -3.01 -9.83 18.33
CA SER A 7 -2.82 -11.15 18.94
C SER A 7 -2.23 -11.04 20.34
N ILE A 8 -2.63 -11.95 21.23
CA ILE A 8 -2.14 -12.04 22.62
C ILE A 8 -1.13 -13.17 22.85
N ASP A 9 -0.94 -14.04 21.87
CA ASP A 9 -0.23 -15.32 22.01
C ASP A 9 0.37 -15.82 20.67
N GLY A 10 0.77 -14.89 19.79
CA GLY A 10 1.46 -15.23 18.55
C GLY A 10 0.57 -15.76 17.43
N GLY A 11 -0.72 -15.42 17.45
CA GLY A 11 -1.69 -15.68 16.39
C GLY A 11 -2.82 -16.64 16.77
N ASN A 12 -2.76 -17.27 17.95
CA ASN A 12 -3.73 -18.28 18.38
C ASN A 12 -5.03 -17.65 18.90
N SER A 13 -4.93 -16.50 19.55
CA SER A 13 -6.02 -15.74 20.15
C SER A 13 -5.85 -14.24 19.87
N TRP A 14 -6.98 -13.54 19.83
CA TRP A 14 -7.06 -12.15 19.37
C TRP A 14 -7.89 -11.30 20.34
N GLN A 15 -7.44 -10.07 20.56
CA GLN A 15 -8.20 -9.04 21.26
C GLN A 15 -8.41 -7.83 20.34
N THR A 16 -9.60 -7.26 20.34
CA THR A 16 -9.90 -6.04 19.58
C THR A 16 -9.31 -4.82 20.29
N LEU A 17 -8.52 -4.02 19.58
CA LEU A 17 -8.05 -2.74 20.07
C LEU A 17 -9.20 -1.74 20.09
N SER A 18 -9.29 -0.99 21.18
CA SER A 18 -10.27 0.09 21.28
C SER A 18 -9.82 1.29 20.45
N LEU A 19 -10.75 1.89 19.73
CA LEU A 19 -10.58 3.16 19.03
C LEU A 19 -11.07 4.28 19.95
N ASN A 20 -10.15 5.11 20.46
CA ASN A 20 -10.55 6.29 21.22
C ASN A 20 -10.56 7.51 20.31
N ALA A 21 -11.71 7.78 19.69
CA ALA A 21 -11.87 8.84 18.70
C ALA A 21 -11.94 10.27 19.29
N GLY A 22 -11.79 10.46 20.61
CA GLY A 22 -12.17 11.72 21.30
C GLY A 22 -13.69 11.88 21.39
N GLU A 23 -14.20 12.87 22.14
CA GLU A 23 -15.65 13.13 22.27
C GLU A 23 -16.31 13.27 20.89
N LEU A 24 -16.93 12.18 20.43
CA LEU A 24 -17.89 12.19 19.35
C LEU A 24 -19.16 12.81 19.91
N THR A 25 -19.38 14.13 19.72
CA THR A 25 -20.76 14.63 19.73
C THR A 25 -21.47 14.01 18.53
N LEU A 26 -21.98 12.80 18.73
CA LEU A 26 -22.90 12.14 17.83
C LEU A 26 -24.19 12.96 17.85
N LYS A 27 -24.37 13.83 16.86
CA LYS A 27 -25.73 14.15 16.44
C LYS A 27 -26.27 12.89 15.75
N PRO A 28 -27.49 12.43 16.07
CA PRO A 28 -28.11 11.36 15.31
C PRO A 28 -28.22 11.85 13.87
N ALA A 29 -27.66 11.11 12.91
CA ALA A 29 -28.01 11.30 11.52
C ALA A 29 -29.46 10.83 11.36
N GLU A 30 -30.36 11.76 11.02
CA GLU A 30 -31.51 11.40 10.20
C GLU A 30 -30.97 10.95 8.84
N ASP A 31 -31.52 9.85 8.36
CA ASP A 31 -31.23 9.11 7.13
C ASP A 31 -30.04 8.13 7.11
N GLU A 32 -30.40 6.93 6.69
CA GLU A 32 -29.68 5.67 6.70
C GLU A 32 -28.34 5.75 5.96
N ALA A 33 -27.24 5.55 6.69
CA ALA A 33 -25.97 5.19 6.05
C ALA A 33 -26.08 3.76 5.47
N PRO A 34 -25.67 3.51 4.21
CA PRO A 34 -25.77 2.18 3.63
C PRO A 34 -24.89 1.17 4.38
N PRO A 35 -25.28 -0.13 4.47
CA PRO A 35 -24.71 -1.05 5.45
C PRO A 35 -23.28 -1.55 5.18
N ASN A 36 -22.65 -1.19 4.07
CA ASN A 36 -21.37 -1.77 3.63
C ASN A 36 -20.37 -0.69 3.22
N LEU A 37 -19.75 -0.02 4.20
CA LEU A 37 -18.47 0.68 4.00
C LEU A 37 -17.36 -0.23 4.51
N LEU A 38 -16.70 -0.93 3.57
CA LEU A 38 -15.43 -1.61 3.82
C LEU A 38 -14.38 -0.55 4.15
N ILE A 39 -14.26 -0.19 5.43
CA ILE A 39 -13.19 0.68 5.92
C ILE A 39 -11.90 -0.15 5.88
N ALA A 40 -11.01 0.10 4.92
CA ALA A 40 -9.68 -0.49 4.89
C ALA A 40 -8.64 0.51 5.45
N PRO A 41 -8.40 0.54 6.77
CA PRO A 41 -7.34 1.37 7.32
C PRO A 41 -5.98 0.85 6.82
N LYS A 42 -5.12 1.74 6.31
CA LYS A 42 -3.72 1.37 6.06
C LYS A 42 -2.96 1.45 7.35
N LEU A 43 -2.24 0.38 7.68
CA LEU A 43 -1.42 0.24 8.87
C LEU A 43 0.04 0.13 8.46
N LEU A 44 0.93 0.73 9.26
CA LEU A 44 2.36 0.53 9.14
C LEU A 44 3.05 0.69 10.48
N ILE A 45 4.25 0.15 10.60
CA ILE A 45 5.12 0.36 11.75
C ILE A 45 6.28 1.26 11.32
N SER A 46 6.55 2.29 12.11
CA SER A 46 7.72 3.16 11.94
C SER A 46 8.34 3.42 13.31
N ASN A 47 9.65 3.18 13.46
CA ASN A 47 10.39 3.30 14.71
C ASN A 47 9.70 2.57 15.91
N GLY A 48 9.19 1.37 15.67
CA GLY A 48 8.51 0.55 16.70
C GLY A 48 7.11 1.03 17.09
N VAL A 49 6.56 2.06 16.43
CA VAL A 49 5.21 2.56 16.69
C VAL A 49 4.30 2.16 15.52
N LEU A 50 3.14 1.58 15.86
CA LEU A 50 2.08 1.28 14.90
C LEU A 50 1.27 2.56 14.60
N TYR A 51 1.20 2.91 13.33
CA TYR A 51 0.38 3.99 12.79
C TYR A 51 -0.74 3.43 11.92
N GLY A 52 -1.83 4.18 11.82
CA GLY A 52 -2.91 3.89 10.90
C GLY A 52 -3.49 5.16 10.28
N ILE A 53 -4.01 5.06 9.06
CA ILE A 53 -4.81 6.12 8.44
C ILE A 53 -6.19 5.58 8.07
N THR A 54 -7.23 6.35 8.39
CA THR A 54 -8.64 5.98 8.18
C THR A 54 -9.43 7.20 7.73
N PRO A 55 -10.47 7.04 6.88
CA PRO A 55 -11.38 8.15 6.62
C PRO A 55 -12.11 8.56 7.91
N ASP A 56 -12.45 9.85 8.00
CA ASP A 56 -13.32 10.38 9.04
C ASP A 56 -14.78 10.07 8.70
N LEU A 57 -15.43 9.26 9.55
CA LEU A 57 -16.81 8.82 9.34
C LEU A 57 -17.83 9.97 9.41
N GLY A 58 -17.45 11.13 9.96
CA GLY A 58 -18.35 12.29 10.10
C GLY A 58 -18.14 13.39 9.06
N GLU A 59 -17.05 13.35 8.27
CA GLU A 59 -16.67 14.43 7.37
C GLU A 59 -16.05 13.90 6.08
N LYS A 60 -16.70 14.18 4.95
CA LYS A 60 -16.20 13.80 3.63
C LYS A 60 -14.81 14.40 3.40
N ASP A 61 -13.90 13.62 2.80
CA ASP A 61 -12.53 14.04 2.45
C ASP A 61 -11.60 14.39 3.64
N LYS A 62 -12.02 14.12 4.88
CA LYS A 62 -11.13 14.17 6.04
C LYS A 62 -10.56 12.80 6.35
N TRP A 63 -9.26 12.76 6.62
CA TRP A 63 -8.55 11.56 7.04
C TRP A 63 -7.99 11.76 8.44
N ARG A 64 -8.06 10.70 9.25
CA ARG A 64 -7.48 10.66 10.58
C ARG A 64 -6.26 9.77 10.58
N ILE A 65 -5.17 10.29 11.13
CA ILE A 65 -3.99 9.49 11.45
C ILE A 65 -4.08 9.09 12.91
N LEU A 66 -3.97 7.79 13.14
CA LEU A 66 -3.98 7.15 14.44
C LEU A 66 -2.58 6.63 14.75
N ARG A 67 -2.24 6.61 16.04
CA ARG A 67 -1.06 5.89 16.54
C ARG A 67 -1.45 5.00 17.71
N LEU A 68 -0.73 3.89 17.87
CA LEU A 68 -0.88 3.06 19.06
C LEU A 68 -0.38 3.82 20.28
N SER A 69 -1.22 3.90 21.31
CA SER A 69 -0.84 4.48 22.60
C SER A 69 0.35 3.73 23.22
N ALA A 70 1.11 4.40 24.09
CA ALA A 70 2.23 3.79 24.80
C ALA A 70 1.83 2.56 25.63
N GLY A 71 0.57 2.48 26.07
CA GLY A 71 0.02 1.31 26.76
C GLY A 71 -0.34 0.13 25.84
N GLY A 72 -0.20 0.28 24.52
CA GLY A 72 -0.30 -0.80 23.54
C GLY A 72 -1.69 -1.37 23.27
N ASN A 73 -2.74 -0.74 23.82
CA ASN A 73 -4.11 -1.29 23.84
C ASN A 73 -5.17 -0.39 23.18
N VAL A 74 -4.81 0.85 22.84
CA VAL A 74 -5.74 1.84 22.28
C VAL A 74 -5.06 2.56 21.13
N LEU A 75 -5.76 2.68 19.99
CA LEU A 75 -5.39 3.59 18.91
C LEU A 75 -5.93 4.99 19.23
N VAL A 76 -5.03 5.97 19.25
CA VAL A 76 -5.34 7.37 19.57
C VAL A 76 -5.05 8.28 18.37
N PRO A 77 -5.95 9.23 18.06
CA PRO A 77 -5.72 10.20 17.00
C PRO A 77 -4.51 11.09 17.27
N ILE A 78 -3.72 11.32 16.23
CA ILE A 78 -2.71 12.38 16.21
C ILE A 78 -3.43 13.71 16.09
N GLN A 79 -3.21 14.59 17.05
CA GLN A 79 -3.86 15.90 17.09
C GLN A 79 -3.23 16.86 16.07
N GLY A 80 -4.06 17.72 15.48
CA GLY A 80 -3.62 18.78 14.57
C GLY A 80 -3.40 18.35 13.12
N VAL A 81 -3.82 17.14 12.72
CA VAL A 81 -3.82 16.72 11.31
C VAL A 81 -4.77 17.63 10.52
N PRO A 82 -4.30 18.38 9.51
CA PRO A 82 -5.14 19.26 8.71
C PRO A 82 -5.95 18.48 7.67
N ALA A 83 -7.01 19.08 7.14
CA ALA A 83 -7.72 18.54 5.98
C ALA A 83 -6.87 18.68 4.70
N PHE A 84 -7.12 17.84 3.70
CA PHE A 84 -6.52 18.00 2.37
C PHE A 84 -7.06 19.26 1.67
N PRO A 85 -6.31 19.87 0.74
CA PRO A 85 -6.77 21.03 -0.02
C PRO A 85 -8.03 20.73 -0.87
N GLU A 86 -9.08 21.55 -0.73
CA GLU A 86 -10.39 21.36 -1.39
C GLU A 86 -10.36 21.56 -2.91
N ASP A 87 -9.43 22.38 -3.41
CA ASP A 87 -9.27 22.70 -4.84
C ASP A 87 -8.92 21.48 -5.70
N ILE A 88 -8.28 20.48 -5.09
CA ILE A 88 -7.84 19.25 -5.77
C ILE A 88 -9.02 18.31 -6.02
N ALA A 89 -10.00 18.28 -5.11
CA ALA A 89 -11.22 17.52 -5.28
C ALA A 89 -12.05 18.03 -6.47
N ILE A 90 -12.05 19.35 -6.69
CA ILE A 90 -12.78 19.99 -7.80
C ILE A 90 -12.11 19.70 -9.15
N GLU A 91 -10.78 19.87 -9.26
CA GLU A 91 -10.04 19.58 -10.50
C GLU A 91 -10.26 18.14 -10.97
N THR A 92 -10.40 17.22 -10.02
CA THR A 92 -10.57 15.80 -10.33
C THR A 92 -11.98 15.48 -10.80
N GLN A 93 -13.00 16.07 -10.19
CA GLN A 93 -14.40 15.92 -10.60
C GLN A 93 -14.65 16.48 -12.01
N GLU A 94 -14.01 17.60 -12.36
CA GLU A 94 -14.07 18.16 -13.71
C GLU A 94 -13.37 17.27 -14.76
N ASN A 95 -12.23 16.67 -14.41
CA ASN A 95 -11.53 15.75 -15.30
C ASN A 95 -12.32 14.45 -15.52
N GLU A 96 -12.89 13.86 -14.46
CA GLU A 96 -13.78 12.69 -14.55
C GLU A 96 -14.99 13.00 -15.45
N SER A 97 -15.62 14.16 -15.26
CA SER A 97 -16.74 14.61 -16.10
C SER A 97 -16.35 14.75 -17.57
N ARG A 98 -15.14 15.26 -17.87
CA ARG A 98 -14.63 15.38 -19.24
C ARG A 98 -14.28 14.03 -19.87
N ILE A 99 -13.84 13.05 -19.09
CA ILE A 99 -13.53 11.70 -19.57
C ILE A 99 -14.82 10.95 -19.89
N ALA A 100 -15.81 10.96 -18.99
CA ALA A 100 -17.14 10.37 -19.22
C ALA A 100 -17.79 10.97 -20.48
N SER A 101 -17.63 12.28 -20.70
CA SER A 101 -18.09 12.96 -21.91
C SER A 101 -17.40 12.46 -23.19
N LYS A 102 -16.12 12.06 -23.12
CA LYS A 102 -15.36 11.57 -24.28
C LYS A 102 -15.68 10.11 -24.62
N GLN A 103 -15.87 9.25 -23.62
CA GLN A 103 -16.28 7.85 -23.81
C GLN A 103 -17.68 7.74 -24.42
N ALA A 104 -18.63 8.60 -23.98
CA ALA A 104 -19.96 8.65 -24.56
C ALA A 104 -20.00 9.06 -26.05
N ILE A 105 -18.95 9.74 -26.55
CA ILE A 105 -18.84 10.16 -27.96
C ILE A 105 -18.25 9.05 -28.83
N THR A 106 -17.48 8.12 -28.26
CA THR A 106 -16.85 7.00 -29.00
C THR A 106 -17.75 5.78 -29.17
N ASP A 107 -18.80 5.63 -28.36
CA ASP A 107 -19.73 4.48 -28.43
C ASP A 107 -20.86 4.62 -29.46
N ASP A 108 -21.05 5.80 -30.08
CA ASP A 108 -22.14 6.01 -31.05
C ASP A 108 -21.77 5.58 -32.50
N SER A 109 -20.69 4.82 -32.68
CA SER A 109 -20.26 4.30 -34.00
C SER A 109 -20.08 2.78 -34.04
N ALA A 110 -21.11 2.02 -33.67
CA ALA A 110 -21.25 0.63 -34.09
C ALA A 110 -22.73 0.19 -34.14
N LYS A 111 -23.41 0.45 -35.26
CA LYS A 111 -24.65 -0.24 -35.63
C LYS A 111 -24.31 -1.30 -36.69
N ASP A 112 -24.31 -2.58 -36.31
CA ASP A 112 -24.95 -3.64 -37.10
C ASP A 112 -25.10 -4.98 -36.33
N ARG A 113 -26.37 -5.32 -36.10
CA ARG A 113 -27.09 -6.60 -35.91
C ARG A 113 -26.33 -7.94 -35.69
N GLU A 114 -26.72 -8.69 -34.64
CA GLU A 114 -27.53 -9.93 -34.72
C GLU A 114 -28.06 -10.39 -33.33
N LYS A 115 -29.01 -11.34 -33.31
CA LYS A 115 -30.06 -11.67 -32.31
C LYS A 115 -29.61 -12.45 -31.04
N PRO A 116 -30.47 -12.54 -29.98
CA PRO A 116 -30.06 -12.90 -28.62
C PRO A 116 -30.03 -14.42 -28.37
N ASP A 117 -29.05 -14.87 -27.59
CA ASP A 117 -29.05 -16.19 -26.95
C ASP A 117 -29.27 -16.01 -25.44
N ASP A 118 -30.23 -16.78 -24.92
CA ASP A 118 -30.68 -16.75 -23.53
C ASP A 118 -29.62 -17.41 -22.63
N SER A 119 -28.65 -16.62 -22.20
CA SER A 119 -27.87 -16.92 -20.99
C SER A 119 -28.05 -15.76 -20.03
N ILE A 120 -28.58 -16.06 -18.85
CA ILE A 120 -28.73 -15.09 -17.77
C ILE A 120 -27.33 -14.84 -17.22
N ASP A 121 -26.60 -13.94 -17.87
CA ASP A 121 -25.49 -13.24 -17.22
C ASP A 121 -26.11 -12.37 -16.14
N ILE A 122 -25.97 -12.79 -14.90
CA ILE A 122 -26.04 -11.87 -13.76
C ILE A 122 -24.78 -11.01 -13.89
N ALA A 123 -24.84 -10.02 -14.79
CA ALA A 123 -23.92 -8.90 -14.76
C ALA A 123 -24.07 -8.28 -13.38
N GLN A 124 -23.09 -8.52 -12.52
CA GLN A 124 -22.83 -7.61 -11.42
C GLN A 124 -22.51 -6.28 -12.10
N GLN A 125 -23.52 -5.42 -12.23
CA GLN A 125 -23.32 -3.99 -12.41
C GLN A 125 -22.63 -3.49 -11.15
N THR A 126 -21.32 -3.73 -11.07
CA THR A 126 -20.46 -2.94 -10.22
C THR A 126 -20.49 -1.55 -10.81
N ASP A 127 -21.00 -0.57 -10.06
CA ASP A 127 -20.90 0.85 -10.39
C ASP A 127 -19.46 1.17 -10.82
N GLU A 128 -19.21 1.27 -12.13
CA GLU A 128 -17.88 1.61 -12.70
C GLU A 128 -17.41 3.03 -12.32
N ASN A 129 -18.23 3.78 -11.57
CA ASN A 129 -17.96 5.13 -11.10
C ASN A 129 -17.58 5.24 -9.61
N GLN A 130 -17.51 4.13 -8.86
CA GLN A 130 -17.03 4.18 -7.47
C GLN A 130 -15.51 4.02 -7.44
N ARG A 131 -14.83 5.14 -7.70
CA ARG A 131 -13.41 5.31 -7.42
C ARG A 131 -13.14 4.92 -5.97
N ASP A 132 -12.16 4.05 -5.76
CA ASP A 132 -11.73 3.69 -4.41
C ASP A 132 -11.09 4.94 -3.78
N PRO A 133 -11.71 5.60 -2.80
CA PRO A 133 -11.23 6.87 -2.29
C PRO A 133 -10.02 6.71 -1.35
N TYR A 134 -9.52 5.49 -1.17
CA TYR A 134 -8.55 5.15 -0.14
C TYR A 134 -7.10 5.48 -0.57
N PRO A 135 -6.29 6.08 0.34
CA PRO A 135 -4.92 6.46 0.06
C PRO A 135 -4.08 5.20 -0.11
N ASP A 136 -3.52 5.00 -1.31
CA ASP A 136 -2.78 3.78 -1.58
C ASP A 136 -1.31 3.87 -1.10
N GLY A 137 -0.70 5.04 -1.24
CA GLY A 137 0.55 5.39 -0.57
C GLY A 137 0.35 5.93 0.85
N PHE A 138 0.92 5.26 1.85
CA PHE A 138 1.05 5.79 3.22
C PHE A 138 2.43 5.43 3.78
N ALA A 139 3.17 6.42 4.27
CA ALA A 139 4.48 6.23 4.87
C ALA A 139 4.76 7.24 5.99
N VAL A 140 5.58 6.86 6.98
CA VAL A 140 5.92 7.71 8.13
C VAL A 140 7.42 7.66 8.43
N SER A 141 8.03 8.83 8.55
CA SER A 141 9.43 9.01 8.97
C SER A 141 9.48 10.04 10.10
N GLY A 142 9.73 9.60 11.33
CA GLY A 142 9.70 10.48 12.50
C GLY A 142 8.33 11.13 12.71
N ASP A 143 8.28 12.45 12.70
CA ASP A 143 7.05 13.25 12.80
C ASP A 143 6.49 13.67 11.43
N THR A 144 7.03 13.12 10.33
CA THR A 144 6.64 13.42 8.95
C THR A 144 5.83 12.29 8.34
N PHE A 145 4.66 12.64 7.79
CA PHE A 145 3.68 11.74 7.22
C PHE A 145 3.55 11.99 5.72
N TYR A 146 3.57 10.92 4.94
CA TYR A 146 3.36 10.93 3.50
C TYR A 146 2.08 10.18 3.17
N VAL A 147 1.19 10.83 2.43
CA VAL A 147 -0.11 10.27 2.05
C VAL A 147 -0.36 10.56 0.57
N GLU A 148 -0.68 9.52 -0.17
CA GLU A 148 -1.26 9.69 -1.50
C GLU A 148 -2.74 10.02 -1.36
N TYR A 149 -3.16 11.14 -1.93
CA TYR A 149 -4.56 11.52 -2.00
C TYR A 149 -4.85 12.05 -3.40
N GLN A 150 -5.88 11.50 -4.05
CA GLN A 150 -6.26 11.87 -5.42
C GLN A 150 -5.07 11.86 -6.40
N GLN A 151 -4.27 10.78 -6.39
CA GLN A 151 -3.10 10.58 -7.27
C GLN A 151 -1.94 11.57 -7.04
N ARG A 152 -1.96 12.33 -5.94
CA ARG A 152 -0.89 13.25 -5.57
C ARG A 152 -0.28 12.83 -4.24
N LEU A 153 1.03 12.97 -4.13
CA LEU A 153 1.72 12.70 -2.89
C LEU A 153 1.82 13.98 -2.05
N PHE A 154 1.23 13.95 -0.86
CA PHE A 154 1.35 15.02 0.12
C PHE A 154 2.27 14.62 1.25
N ARG A 155 2.92 15.62 1.83
CA ARG A 155 3.70 15.53 3.07
C ARG A 155 3.12 16.46 4.12
N TRP A 156 3.05 16.00 5.36
CA TRP A 156 2.76 16.84 6.52
C TRP A 156 3.71 16.50 7.66
N THR A 157 4.34 17.51 8.25
CA THR A 157 5.12 17.36 9.48
C THR A 157 4.27 17.78 10.65
N ARG A 158 4.33 17.03 11.74
CA ARG A 158 3.53 17.34 12.92
C ARG A 158 3.78 18.76 13.43
N GLY A 159 2.71 19.55 13.51
CA GLY A 159 2.76 20.96 13.91
C GLY A 159 2.66 21.94 12.73
N ASP A 160 2.83 21.45 11.49
CA ASP A 160 2.59 22.28 10.31
C ASP A 160 1.09 22.57 10.15
N PRO A 161 0.71 23.77 9.70
CA PRO A 161 -0.69 24.17 9.59
C PRO A 161 -1.43 23.52 8.42
N LYS A 162 -0.72 22.92 7.46
CA LYS A 162 -1.29 22.35 6.22
C LYS A 162 -0.42 21.25 5.64
N TRP A 163 -1.03 20.41 4.80
CA TRP A 163 -0.31 19.51 3.91
C TRP A 163 0.50 20.29 2.85
N THR A 164 1.66 19.75 2.49
CA THR A 164 2.51 20.23 1.40
C THR A 164 2.40 19.27 0.22
N ASP A 165 2.01 19.75 -0.95
CA ASP A 165 2.08 18.98 -2.21
C ASP A 165 3.55 18.81 -2.60
N THR A 166 4.00 17.55 -2.76
CA THR A 166 5.39 17.23 -3.15
C THR A 166 5.64 17.43 -4.66
N GLY A 167 4.60 17.79 -5.42
CA GLY A 167 4.63 17.91 -6.86
C GLY A 167 4.56 16.57 -7.60
N LEU A 168 4.69 15.44 -6.89
CA LEU A 168 4.62 14.11 -7.49
C LEU A 168 3.15 13.72 -7.74
N ARG A 169 2.86 13.39 -9.01
CA ARG A 169 1.53 13.03 -9.48
C ARG A 169 1.56 11.76 -10.30
N ASP A 170 0.56 10.90 -10.07
CA ASP A 170 0.23 9.81 -10.96
C ASP A 170 -0.75 10.34 -12.01
N VAL A 171 -0.34 10.31 -13.28
CA VAL A 171 -1.17 10.77 -14.42
C VAL A 171 -1.65 9.60 -15.27
N THR A 172 -1.35 8.38 -14.84
CA THR A 172 -1.74 7.15 -15.53
C THR A 172 -3.26 7.05 -15.46
N GLN A 173 -3.89 6.90 -16.63
CA GLN A 173 -5.32 6.63 -16.66
C GLN A 173 -5.61 5.35 -15.87
N PRO A 174 -6.74 5.26 -15.16
CA PRO A 174 -7.14 4.02 -14.51
C PRO A 174 -7.39 2.98 -15.61
N LEU A 175 -6.39 2.18 -15.93
CA LEU A 175 -6.50 1.11 -16.91
C LEU A 175 -6.12 -0.20 -16.22
N ASP A 176 -7.07 -1.12 -16.28
CA ASP A 176 -6.94 -2.58 -16.28
C ASP A 176 -6.74 -3.35 -14.96
N ASN A 177 -6.55 -2.70 -13.79
CA ASN A 177 -6.61 -3.44 -12.52
C ASN A 177 -7.08 -2.58 -11.31
N PRO A 178 -8.27 -2.85 -10.74
CA PRO A 178 -8.78 -2.11 -9.58
C PRO A 178 -8.02 -2.41 -8.27
N PHE A 179 -7.12 -3.40 -8.26
CA PHE A 179 -6.44 -3.88 -7.04
C PHE A 179 -4.98 -3.40 -6.89
N ASP A 180 -4.49 -2.53 -7.77
CA ASP A 180 -3.16 -1.94 -7.65
C ASP A 180 -3.21 -0.42 -7.87
N SER A 181 -3.63 0.31 -6.84
CA SER A 181 -4.31 1.60 -7.01
C SER A 181 -3.54 2.80 -6.46
N GLY A 182 -2.20 2.79 -6.51
CA GLY A 182 -1.41 3.99 -6.24
C GLY A 182 0.07 3.77 -5.93
N PHE A 183 0.68 4.78 -5.32
CA PHE A 183 2.10 4.84 -5.05
C PHE A 183 2.55 3.77 -4.07
N LYS A 184 3.59 3.02 -4.45
CA LYS A 184 4.39 2.25 -3.48
C LYS A 184 5.43 3.18 -2.89
N ILE A 185 5.38 3.41 -1.58
CA ILE A 185 6.20 4.42 -0.92
C ILE A 185 7.05 3.78 0.17
N ALA A 186 8.32 4.14 0.22
CA ALA A 186 9.20 3.87 1.37
C ALA A 186 9.95 5.14 1.77
N VAL A 187 10.13 5.35 3.06
CA VAL A 187 10.77 6.55 3.62
C VAL A 187 11.79 6.16 4.68
N SER A 188 12.93 6.83 4.66
CA SER A 188 13.94 6.75 5.71
C SER A 188 14.58 8.12 5.85
N GLU A 189 14.47 8.69 7.06
CA GLU A 189 14.82 10.09 7.32
C GLU A 189 14.12 11.04 6.34
N GLU A 190 14.88 11.83 5.57
CA GLU A 190 14.38 12.71 4.51
C GLU A 190 14.34 12.01 3.13
N THR A 191 14.91 10.81 2.98
CA THR A 191 14.88 10.12 1.70
C THR A 191 13.55 9.41 1.49
N VAL A 192 12.92 9.67 0.34
CA VAL A 192 11.65 9.09 -0.08
C VAL A 192 11.84 8.35 -1.40
N TYR A 193 11.37 7.12 -1.48
CA TYR A 193 11.27 6.35 -2.72
C TYR A 193 9.80 6.16 -3.08
N VAL A 194 9.46 6.35 -4.35
CA VAL A 194 8.11 6.16 -4.88
C VAL A 194 8.15 5.35 -6.16
N GLY A 195 7.45 4.22 -6.16
CA GLY A 195 7.08 3.48 -7.36
C GLY A 195 5.72 3.93 -7.85
N LYS A 196 5.66 4.44 -9.08
CA LYS A 196 4.43 4.90 -9.74
C LYS A 196 3.79 3.77 -10.55
N ARG A 197 2.48 3.88 -10.83
CA ARG A 197 1.76 2.90 -11.67
C ARG A 197 2.23 2.86 -13.12
N ASP A 198 2.90 3.90 -13.61
CA ASP A 198 3.51 3.92 -14.95
C ASP A 198 4.90 3.27 -15.00
N GLY A 199 5.27 2.48 -13.98
CA GLY A 199 6.54 1.76 -13.91
C GLY A 199 7.74 2.62 -13.51
N HIS A 200 7.58 3.91 -13.24
CA HIS A 200 8.70 4.77 -12.87
C HIS A 200 9.06 4.66 -11.38
N LEU A 201 10.36 4.50 -11.10
CA LEU A 201 10.92 4.56 -9.75
C LEU A 201 11.57 5.92 -9.51
N LEU A 202 11.04 6.66 -8.55
CA LEU A 202 11.44 8.02 -8.22
C LEU A 202 12.09 8.04 -6.84
N ARG A 203 13.13 8.88 -6.68
CA ARG A 203 13.77 9.15 -5.38
C ARG A 203 13.80 10.63 -5.09
N SER A 204 13.49 11.00 -3.86
CA SER A 204 13.72 12.33 -3.32
C SER A 204 14.69 12.26 -2.14
N PRO A 205 15.80 13.00 -2.13
CA PRO A 205 16.71 13.04 -0.99
C PRO A 205 16.33 14.11 0.06
N ASP A 206 15.32 14.94 -0.21
CA ASP A 206 14.99 16.16 0.55
C ASP A 206 13.52 16.19 1.00
N GLY A 207 12.97 15.02 1.32
CA GLY A 207 11.62 14.84 1.85
C GLY A 207 10.51 15.02 0.80
N GLY A 208 10.81 14.93 -0.49
CA GLY A 208 9.84 15.14 -1.56
C GLY A 208 9.78 16.58 -2.08
N ASN A 209 10.82 17.40 -1.86
CA ASN A 209 10.89 18.74 -2.48
C ASN A 209 11.44 18.66 -3.92
N THR A 210 12.37 17.75 -4.16
CA THR A 210 12.92 17.43 -5.49
C THR A 210 12.89 15.95 -5.76
N TRP A 211 12.70 15.56 -7.02
CA TRP A 211 12.58 14.17 -7.44
C TRP A 211 13.55 13.84 -8.57
N LYS A 212 14.18 12.68 -8.46
CA LYS A 212 15.05 12.10 -9.48
C LYS A 212 14.43 10.80 -9.97
N ASP A 213 14.33 10.67 -11.28
CA ASP A 213 13.91 9.42 -11.93
C ASP A 213 15.09 8.44 -11.99
N LEU A 214 14.90 7.26 -11.38
CA LEU A 214 15.88 6.18 -11.33
C LEU A 214 15.61 5.10 -12.38
N THR A 215 14.47 5.16 -13.07
CA THR A 215 14.02 4.18 -14.06
C THR A 215 15.06 3.86 -15.15
N PRO A 216 15.81 4.85 -15.70
CA PRO A 216 16.84 4.58 -16.69
C PRO A 216 18.01 3.71 -16.20
N ASN A 217 18.21 3.61 -14.88
CA ASN A 217 19.31 2.87 -14.26
C ASN A 217 18.91 1.45 -13.85
N LEU A 218 17.65 1.05 -14.06
CA LEU A 218 17.16 -0.25 -13.64
C LEU A 218 17.61 -1.36 -14.60
N PRO A 219 18.01 -2.54 -14.09
CA PRO A 219 18.58 -3.61 -14.89
C PRO A 219 17.56 -4.36 -15.76
N PHE A 220 16.26 -4.20 -15.49
CA PHE A 220 15.18 -4.78 -16.30
C PHE A 220 13.91 -3.93 -16.22
N ARG A 221 13.00 -4.16 -17.16
CA ARG A 221 11.68 -3.53 -17.21
C ARG A 221 10.65 -4.39 -16.50
N PHE A 222 9.65 -3.75 -15.93
CA PHE A 222 8.53 -4.35 -15.23
C PHE A 222 7.35 -3.38 -15.34
N ASP A 223 6.14 -3.88 -15.16
CA ASP A 223 4.93 -3.06 -15.29
C ASP A 223 4.40 -2.64 -13.93
N ARG A 224 4.75 -3.39 -12.87
CA ARG A 224 4.13 -3.23 -11.55
C ARG A 224 5.10 -3.26 -10.39
N PHE A 225 4.93 -2.34 -9.44
CA PHE A 225 5.60 -2.40 -8.14
C PHE A 225 4.76 -3.18 -7.14
N ASN A 226 5.35 -4.20 -6.52
CA ASN A 226 4.73 -4.95 -5.44
C ASN A 226 4.94 -4.27 -4.09
N GLN A 227 6.20 -3.93 -3.77
CA GLN A 227 6.59 -3.30 -2.52
C GLN A 227 7.94 -2.58 -2.66
N ILE A 228 8.13 -1.53 -1.87
CA ILE A 228 9.45 -0.92 -1.65
C ILE A 228 9.76 -0.99 -0.16
N VAL A 229 10.95 -1.46 0.19
CA VAL A 229 11.43 -1.58 1.57
C VAL A 229 12.82 -0.99 1.69
N ILE A 230 13.07 -0.27 2.79
CA ILE A 230 14.40 0.19 3.17
C ILE A 230 14.80 -0.59 4.42
N ALA A 231 15.89 -1.34 4.33
CA ALA A 231 16.51 -2.05 5.45
C ALA A 231 17.91 -1.46 5.65
N ASP A 232 18.13 -0.84 6.80
CA ASP A 232 19.31 -0.01 7.08
C ASP A 232 19.54 1.04 5.97
N SER A 233 20.60 0.89 5.18
CA SER A 233 20.93 1.75 4.03
C SER A 233 20.62 1.10 2.68
N THR A 234 20.04 -0.10 2.66
CA THR A 234 19.77 -0.84 1.43
C THR A 234 18.29 -0.77 1.07
N VAL A 235 18.02 -0.44 -0.19
CA VAL A 235 16.66 -0.41 -0.74
C VAL A 235 16.40 -1.70 -1.49
N TYR A 236 15.22 -2.25 -1.28
CA TYR A 236 14.69 -3.40 -1.99
C TYR A 236 13.39 -2.99 -2.68
N VAL A 237 13.27 -3.29 -3.96
CA VAL A 237 12.09 -2.98 -4.78
C VAL A 237 11.61 -4.28 -5.38
N ALA A 238 10.49 -4.78 -4.88
CA ALA A 238 9.82 -5.96 -5.41
C ALA A 238 8.87 -5.55 -6.54
N THR A 239 8.92 -6.26 -7.66
CA THR A 239 8.10 -6.01 -8.85
C THR A 239 7.50 -7.32 -9.37
N ASP A 240 6.64 -7.21 -10.37
CA ASP A 240 6.08 -8.35 -11.11
C ASP A 240 7.08 -9.06 -12.05
N ALA A 241 8.34 -8.61 -12.10
CA ALA A 241 9.40 -9.24 -12.91
C ALA A 241 10.67 -9.61 -12.09
N GLY A 242 10.67 -9.36 -10.78
CA GLY A 242 11.77 -9.72 -9.89
C GLY A 242 11.97 -8.72 -8.76
N VAL A 243 13.10 -8.87 -8.04
CA VAL A 243 13.48 -7.95 -6.97
C VAL A 243 14.75 -7.20 -7.33
N LEU A 244 14.73 -5.89 -7.18
CA LEU A 244 15.86 -5.00 -7.37
C LEU A 244 16.43 -4.58 -6.02
N THR A 245 17.74 -4.36 -5.95
CA THR A 245 18.39 -3.84 -4.74
C THR A 245 19.45 -2.80 -5.06
N SER A 246 19.61 -1.84 -4.15
CA SER A 246 20.64 -0.80 -4.21
C SER A 246 21.09 -0.39 -2.81
N ALA A 247 22.41 -0.23 -2.62
CA ALA A 247 23.00 0.22 -1.37
C ALA A 247 23.25 1.74 -1.32
N ASP A 248 23.13 2.43 -2.47
CA ASP A 248 23.36 3.87 -2.60
C ASP A 248 22.17 4.61 -3.22
N GLY A 249 21.14 3.87 -3.67
CA GLY A 249 19.96 4.40 -4.34
C GLY A 249 20.20 4.80 -5.80
N GLU A 250 21.36 4.51 -6.37
CA GLU A 250 21.80 4.97 -7.69
C GLU A 250 22.17 3.81 -8.61
N HIS A 251 22.89 2.83 -8.08
CA HIS A 251 23.29 1.62 -8.78
C HIS A 251 22.41 0.46 -8.34
N TRP A 252 21.71 -0.13 -9.31
CA TRP A 252 20.72 -1.17 -9.07
C TRP A 252 21.17 -2.50 -9.64
N ARG A 253 20.87 -3.59 -8.93
CA ARG A 253 21.05 -4.97 -9.42
C ARG A 253 19.81 -5.79 -9.15
N ALA A 254 19.59 -6.82 -9.97
CA ALA A 254 18.60 -7.84 -9.71
C ALA A 254 19.09 -8.78 -8.59
N ILE A 255 18.16 -9.24 -7.74
CA ILE A 255 18.36 -10.39 -6.85
C ILE A 255 17.83 -11.62 -7.56
N THR A 256 18.66 -12.64 -7.68
CA THR A 256 18.32 -13.91 -8.33
C THR A 256 18.46 -15.06 -7.35
N ASP A 257 17.96 -16.24 -7.73
CA ASP A 257 18.28 -17.48 -7.04
C ASP A 257 19.68 -18.03 -7.44
N LYS A 258 19.95 -19.28 -7.07
CA LYS A 258 21.20 -19.99 -7.41
C LYS A 258 21.32 -20.34 -8.90
N GLU A 259 20.21 -20.41 -9.63
CA GLU A 259 20.15 -20.73 -11.06
C GLU A 259 20.18 -19.46 -11.94
N GLY A 260 20.02 -18.29 -11.32
CA GLY A 260 19.98 -16.99 -12.00
C GLY A 260 18.57 -16.55 -12.38
N ALA A 261 17.53 -17.24 -11.90
CA ALA A 261 16.15 -16.86 -12.13
C ALA A 261 15.75 -15.69 -11.24
N HIS A 262 14.86 -14.83 -11.76
CA HIS A 262 14.26 -13.76 -11.00
C HIS A 262 13.07 -14.32 -10.22
N GLY A 263 13.17 -14.39 -8.89
CA GLY A 263 12.03 -14.76 -8.07
C GLY A 263 11.01 -13.62 -8.02
N ILE A 264 9.73 -13.92 -8.28
CA ILE A 264 8.63 -12.96 -8.13
C ILE A 264 8.22 -12.91 -6.66
N ILE A 265 8.42 -11.76 -6.04
CA ILE A 265 8.14 -11.53 -4.62
C ILE A 265 7.04 -10.48 -4.52
N ASP A 266 5.96 -10.81 -3.83
CA ASP A 266 4.87 -9.86 -3.55
C ASP A 266 5.16 -9.03 -2.31
N ARG A 267 5.75 -9.64 -1.28
CA ARG A 267 6.04 -8.96 -0.01
C ARG A 267 7.42 -9.32 0.55
N ILE A 268 8.07 -8.31 1.13
CA ILE A 268 9.36 -8.40 1.79
C ILE A 268 9.18 -8.11 3.28
N ALA A 269 9.75 -8.97 4.11
CA ALA A 269 9.85 -8.81 5.56
C ALA A 269 11.32 -8.67 5.98
N VAL A 270 11.58 -7.80 6.96
CA VAL A 270 12.92 -7.47 7.46
C VAL A 270 12.96 -7.67 8.96
N ALA A 271 13.93 -8.45 9.45
CA ALA A 271 14.27 -8.55 10.87
C ALA A 271 15.79 -8.41 11.02
N ASP A 272 16.23 -7.35 11.69
CA ASP A 272 17.65 -7.01 11.80
C ASP A 272 18.33 -7.02 10.41
N ALA A 273 19.31 -7.90 10.21
CA ALA A 273 20.01 -8.07 8.94
C ALA A 273 19.36 -9.10 7.99
N ALA A 274 18.33 -9.84 8.44
CA ALA A 274 17.69 -10.88 7.67
C ALA A 274 16.56 -10.31 6.79
N ILE A 275 16.58 -10.70 5.52
CA ILE A 275 15.57 -10.31 4.52
C ILE A 275 14.86 -11.58 4.05
N TYR A 276 13.54 -11.54 4.10
CA TYR A 276 12.68 -12.61 3.60
C TYR A 276 11.77 -12.04 2.51
N GLY A 277 11.46 -12.85 1.50
CA GLY A 277 10.48 -12.54 0.47
C GLY A 277 9.43 -13.64 0.40
N ALA A 278 8.18 -13.27 0.14
CA ALA A 278 7.10 -14.21 -0.14
C ALA A 278 6.36 -13.80 -1.41
N GLY A 279 6.03 -14.78 -2.24
CA GLY A 279 5.19 -14.66 -3.43
C GLY A 279 4.54 -16.01 -3.75
N ASP A 280 3.83 -16.08 -4.88
CA ASP A 280 3.09 -17.28 -5.29
C ASP A 280 3.98 -18.53 -5.38
N GLU A 281 5.24 -18.36 -5.79
CA GLU A 281 6.22 -19.45 -5.94
C GLU A 281 6.88 -19.88 -4.61
N GLY A 282 6.48 -19.29 -3.48
CA GLY A 282 6.97 -19.70 -2.17
C GLY A 282 7.55 -18.57 -1.32
N VAL A 283 8.25 -19.00 -0.28
CA VAL A 283 8.93 -18.11 0.68
C VAL A 283 10.43 -18.32 0.54
N TYR A 284 11.16 -17.21 0.56
CA TYR A 284 12.59 -17.15 0.29
C TYR A 284 13.30 -16.35 1.38
N GLN A 285 14.52 -16.76 1.73
CA GLN A 285 15.46 -15.98 2.54
C GLN A 285 16.58 -15.47 1.63
N LEU A 286 17.04 -14.25 1.87
CA LEU A 286 18.21 -13.71 1.17
C LEU A 286 19.48 -14.27 1.82
N ASP A 287 20.29 -15.00 1.04
CA ASP A 287 21.55 -15.56 1.51
C ASP A 287 22.65 -14.47 1.67
N ASN A 288 23.75 -14.84 2.31
CA ASN A 288 24.91 -13.95 2.51
C ASN A 288 25.59 -13.49 1.20
N ARG A 289 25.22 -14.09 0.05
CA ARG A 289 25.69 -13.70 -1.28
C ARG A 289 24.67 -12.83 -2.02
N SER A 290 23.64 -12.36 -1.33
CA SER A 290 22.52 -11.60 -1.90
C SER A 290 21.75 -12.36 -2.98
N ARG A 291 21.47 -13.65 -2.74
CA ARG A 291 20.62 -14.47 -3.62
C ARG A 291 19.48 -15.09 -2.85
N TRP A 292 18.36 -15.32 -3.52
CA TRP A 292 17.22 -15.99 -2.94
C TRP A 292 17.51 -17.48 -2.70
N GLU A 293 17.24 -17.93 -1.48
CA GLU A 293 17.18 -19.32 -1.08
C GLU A 293 15.76 -19.66 -0.65
N GLN A 294 15.13 -20.58 -1.37
CA GLN A 294 13.76 -20.99 -1.08
C GLN A 294 13.71 -21.78 0.24
N ILE A 295 12.84 -21.36 1.15
CA ILE A 295 12.60 -22.01 2.45
C ILE A 295 11.24 -22.71 2.47
N LEU A 296 10.27 -22.25 1.67
CA LEU A 296 8.98 -22.91 1.49
C LEU A 296 8.62 -22.93 0.00
N PRO A 297 8.21 -24.07 -0.57
CA PRO A 297 8.01 -24.21 -2.02
C PRO A 297 6.70 -23.64 -2.55
N GLU A 298 5.71 -23.37 -1.70
CA GLU A 298 4.41 -22.87 -2.13
C GLU A 298 3.77 -22.03 -1.03
N VAL A 299 3.15 -20.93 -1.44
CA VAL A 299 2.23 -20.15 -0.62
C VAL A 299 0.84 -20.40 -1.21
N PRO A 300 -0.15 -20.82 -0.41
CA PRO A 300 -1.40 -21.38 -0.92
C PRO A 300 -2.30 -20.39 -1.66
N ASP A 301 -1.93 -19.11 -1.74
CA ASP A 301 -2.68 -18.01 -2.37
C ASP A 301 -1.83 -16.71 -2.41
N ARG A 302 -2.29 -15.68 -3.12
CA ARG A 302 -1.59 -14.40 -3.27
C ARG A 302 -1.27 -13.76 -1.92
N VAL A 303 -0.01 -13.39 -1.72
CA VAL A 303 0.45 -12.77 -0.47
C VAL A 303 0.06 -11.29 -0.41
N ILE A 304 -0.74 -10.91 0.58
CA ILE A 304 -1.17 -9.52 0.79
C ILE A 304 -0.38 -8.82 1.91
N SER A 305 0.13 -9.57 2.89
CA SER A 305 1.00 -9.06 3.96
C SER A 305 1.97 -10.14 4.41
N PHE A 306 3.20 -9.73 4.72
CA PHE A 306 4.26 -10.61 5.17
C PHE A 306 5.10 -9.89 6.21
N VAL A 307 5.19 -10.44 7.41
CA VAL A 307 5.93 -9.84 8.53
C VAL A 307 6.67 -10.92 9.30
N ILE A 308 7.75 -10.51 9.96
CA ILE A 308 8.54 -11.37 10.84
C ILE A 308 8.45 -10.85 12.27
N ASN A 309 8.27 -11.74 13.22
CA ASN A 309 8.26 -11.41 14.64
C ASN A 309 8.63 -12.65 15.46
N ASN A 310 9.59 -12.51 16.39
CA ASN A 310 10.07 -13.60 17.26
C ASN A 310 10.37 -14.90 16.51
N ASP A 311 11.22 -14.83 15.47
CA ASP A 311 11.60 -15.98 14.63
C ASP A 311 10.43 -16.71 13.95
N GLN A 312 9.27 -16.04 13.85
CA GLN A 312 8.13 -16.52 13.09
C GLN A 312 7.82 -15.58 11.94
N LEU A 313 7.62 -16.16 10.77
CA LEU A 313 7.08 -15.48 9.60
C LEU A 313 5.57 -15.60 9.62
N TYR A 314 4.85 -14.49 9.55
CA TYR A 314 3.41 -14.43 9.40
C TYR A 314 3.07 -13.98 7.98
N ILE A 315 2.27 -14.80 7.30
CA ILE A 315 1.88 -14.58 5.91
C ILE A 315 0.35 -14.49 5.88
N ALA A 316 -0.16 -13.35 5.43
CA ALA A 316 -1.58 -13.18 5.16
C ALA A 316 -1.80 -13.24 3.64
N THR A 317 -2.84 -13.96 3.26
CA THR A 317 -3.26 -14.16 1.87
C THR A 317 -4.63 -13.59 1.61
N GLU A 318 -4.91 -13.34 0.34
CA GLU A 318 -6.13 -12.68 -0.11
C GLU A 318 -7.42 -13.44 0.28
N GLN A 319 -7.43 -14.77 0.13
CA GLN A 319 -8.61 -15.61 0.30
C GLN A 319 -8.45 -16.71 1.35
N ARG A 320 -7.22 -17.08 1.71
CA ARG A 320 -6.95 -18.23 2.60
C ARG A 320 -6.55 -17.84 4.02
N GLY A 321 -6.70 -16.56 4.36
CA GLY A 321 -6.42 -16.06 5.70
C GLY A 321 -4.92 -15.96 5.98
N MET A 322 -4.53 -16.15 7.24
CA MET A 322 -3.15 -15.98 7.70
C MET A 322 -2.59 -17.28 8.27
N PHE A 323 -1.32 -17.54 7.98
CA PHE A 323 -0.54 -18.65 8.49
C PHE A 323 0.81 -18.15 9.01
N HIS A 324 1.50 -19.01 9.78
CA HIS A 324 2.83 -18.70 10.27
C HIS A 324 3.79 -19.88 10.09
N ILE A 325 5.08 -19.55 9.96
CA ILE A 325 6.18 -20.51 9.80
C ILE A 325 7.22 -20.22 10.89
N SER A 326 7.70 -21.25 11.58
CA SER A 326 8.82 -21.11 12.52
C SER A 326 10.15 -21.15 11.77
N LEU A 327 11.06 -20.23 12.09
CA LEU A 327 12.43 -20.19 11.59
C LEU A 327 13.43 -20.83 12.58
N GLU A 328 12.96 -21.25 13.76
CA GLU A 328 13.78 -22.06 14.66
C GLU A 328 14.12 -23.38 13.96
N ASN A 329 15.40 -23.59 13.66
CA ASN A 329 15.88 -24.91 13.27
C ASN A 329 15.52 -25.89 14.39
N GLU A 330 14.78 -26.96 14.08
CA GLU A 330 14.77 -28.16 14.91
C GLU A 330 16.20 -28.70 14.95
N ASN A 331 17.00 -28.19 15.89
CA ASN A 331 18.27 -28.78 16.25
C ASN A 331 17.96 -30.01 17.12
N ASP A 332 17.76 -31.16 16.47
CA ASP A 332 17.98 -32.48 17.06
C ASP A 332 19.45 -32.93 16.83
#